data_AF-A0A7L4TRH4-F1
#
_entry.id   AF-A0A7L4TRH4-F1
#
_cell.length_a   1.000
_cell.length_b   1.000
_cell.length_c   1.000
_cell.angle_alpha   90.00
_cell.angle_beta   90.00
_cell.angle_gamma   90.00
#
_symmetry.space_group_name_H-M   'P 1'
#
loop_
_entity.id
_entity.type
_entity.pdbx_description
1 polymer ?
#
loop_
_entity_poly.entity_id
_entity_poly.type
_entity_poly.pdbx_seq_one_letter_code
_entity_poly.pdbx_strand_id
1 'polypeptide(L)'
;MVSACTTVSQTTVAPAPVAPATVPPAMQFLYGSGEAAALDRQAYNTLVDAVRRRLASEKADPKALSDRTSAVLRPGSTLDQPETLPCGDRPRAVVFDVDETLLLNLGFEYDDATHPGAPYDEAHWLQWEQAGVDRVAAVPGA
;
A
#
# COMPACT_ATOMS: atom_id res chain seq x y z
N MET A 1 -55.08 49.67 -20.70
CA MET A 1 -53.86 49.10 -21.32
C MET A 1 -53.09 48.40 -20.21
N VAL A 2 -52.99 47.06 -20.23
CA VAL A 2 -52.24 46.30 -19.23
C VAL A 2 -51.05 45.68 -19.94
N SER A 3 -49.84 46.12 -19.58
CA SER A 3 -48.58 45.59 -20.09
C SER A 3 -48.19 44.37 -19.25
N ALA A 4 -48.04 43.21 -19.86
CA ALA A 4 -47.50 42.02 -19.20
C ALA A 4 -46.03 41.84 -19.62
N CYS A 5 -45.13 41.72 -18.63
CA CYS A 5 -43.75 41.31 -18.86
C CYS A 5 -43.71 39.81 -19.10
N THR A 6 -43.29 39.39 -20.30
CA THR A 6 -42.98 37.99 -20.59
C THR A 6 -41.63 37.64 -19.99
N THR A 7 -41.59 36.74 -19.01
CA THR A 7 -40.35 36.09 -18.57
C THR A 7 -39.94 35.03 -19.58
N VAL A 8 -38.77 35.21 -20.20
CA VAL A 8 -38.14 34.18 -21.02
C VAL A 8 -37.49 33.16 -20.09
N SER A 9 -37.87 31.89 -20.19
CA SER A 9 -37.20 30.81 -19.46
C SER A 9 -35.80 30.63 -20.03
N GLN A 10 -34.77 30.84 -19.20
CA GLN A 10 -33.40 30.50 -19.55
C GLN A 10 -33.23 28.98 -19.51
N THR A 11 -32.86 28.40 -20.64
CA THR A 11 -32.49 26.99 -20.71
C THR A 11 -31.22 26.76 -19.91
N THR A 12 -31.29 25.99 -18.83
CA THR A 12 -30.12 25.51 -18.11
C THR A 12 -29.31 24.59 -19.02
N VAL A 13 -28.15 25.05 -19.48
CA VAL A 13 -27.21 24.22 -20.24
C VAL A 13 -26.61 23.21 -19.27
N ALA A 14 -26.78 21.91 -19.56
CA ALA A 14 -26.13 20.86 -18.81
C ALA A 14 -24.61 21.05 -18.88
N PRO A 15 -23.86 20.89 -17.77
CA PRO A 15 -22.41 20.99 -17.81
C PRO A 15 -21.85 19.97 -18.80
N ALA A 16 -20.84 20.40 -19.56
CA ALA A 16 -20.15 19.51 -20.49
C ALA A 16 -19.60 18.27 -19.74
N PRO A 17 -19.61 17.07 -20.36
CA PRO A 17 -19.00 15.91 -19.76
C PRO A 17 -17.54 16.20 -19.43
N VAL A 18 -17.15 16.05 -18.16
CA VAL A 18 -15.74 16.11 -17.76
C VAL A 18 -15.06 14.90 -18.38
N ALA A 19 -13.99 15.13 -19.15
CA ALA A 19 -13.18 14.02 -19.67
C ALA A 19 -12.68 13.19 -18.48
N PRO A 20 -12.74 11.85 -18.54
CA PRO A 20 -12.24 11.02 -17.44
C PRO A 20 -10.77 11.37 -17.18
N ALA A 21 -10.42 11.54 -15.90
CA ALA A 21 -9.03 11.75 -15.51
C ALA A 21 -8.19 10.59 -16.05
N THR A 22 -7.11 10.90 -16.74
CA THR A 22 -6.18 9.88 -17.24
C THR A 22 -5.39 9.34 -16.05
N VAL A 23 -5.85 8.25 -15.45
CA VAL A 23 -5.13 7.55 -14.38
C VAL A 23 -3.78 7.06 -14.93
N PRO A 24 -2.64 7.32 -14.27
CA PRO A 24 -1.35 6.85 -14.73
C PRO A 24 -1.32 5.32 -14.92
N PRO A 25 -0.67 4.78 -15.97
CA PRO A 25 -0.65 3.33 -16.23
C PRO A 25 -0.14 2.49 -15.05
N ALA A 26 0.82 3.01 -14.28
CA ALA A 26 1.31 2.34 -13.08
C ALA A 26 0.21 2.17 -12.01
N MET A 27 -0.60 3.20 -11.77
CA MET A 27 -1.73 3.15 -10.84
C MET A 27 -2.81 2.19 -11.31
N GLN A 28 -3.07 2.13 -12.63
CA GLN A 28 -4.01 1.14 -13.21
C GLN A 28 -3.51 -0.29 -12.98
N PHE A 29 -2.21 -0.52 -13.11
CA PHE A 29 -1.64 -1.83 -12.82
C PHE A 29 -1.72 -2.15 -11.31
N LEU A 30 -1.17 -1.30 -10.45
CA LEU A 30 -1.04 -1.57 -9.02
C LEU A 30 -2.40 -1.76 -8.33
N TYR A 31 -3.36 -0.87 -8.59
CA TYR A 31 -4.63 -0.85 -7.86
C TYR A 31 -5.83 -1.37 -8.67
N GLY A 32 -5.69 -1.49 -10.00
CA GLY A 32 -6.78 -1.86 -10.89
C GLY A 32 -6.66 -3.23 -11.56
N SER A 33 -5.47 -3.85 -11.53
CA SER A 33 -5.22 -5.10 -12.25
C SER A 33 -5.39 -6.34 -11.37
N GLY A 34 -5.81 -7.44 -12.01
CA GLY A 34 -5.83 -8.76 -11.35
C GLY A 34 -4.41 -9.32 -11.18
N GLU A 35 -3.49 -8.90 -12.04
CA GLU A 35 -2.08 -9.28 -12.05
C GLU A 35 -1.36 -8.81 -10.78
N ALA A 36 -1.52 -7.54 -10.39
CA ALA A 36 -0.96 -7.02 -9.14
C ALA A 36 -1.51 -7.78 -7.92
N ALA A 37 -2.83 -7.95 -7.84
CA ALA A 37 -3.45 -8.72 -6.76
C ALA A 37 -3.01 -10.20 -6.73
N ALA A 38 -2.68 -10.80 -7.88
CA ALA A 38 -2.13 -12.14 -7.95
C ALA A 38 -0.67 -12.21 -7.46
N LEU A 39 0.14 -11.18 -7.75
CA LEU A 39 1.50 -11.06 -7.24
C LEU A 39 1.52 -10.93 -5.71
N ASP A 40 0.63 -10.13 -5.13
CA ASP A 40 0.51 -9.99 -3.67
C ASP A 40 0.19 -11.34 -3.01
N ARG A 41 -0.82 -12.04 -3.53
CA ARG A 41 -1.19 -13.38 -3.04
C ARG A 41 -0.05 -14.37 -3.20
N GLN A 42 0.69 -14.30 -4.30
CA GLN A 42 1.85 -15.14 -4.53
C GLN A 42 2.95 -14.86 -3.49
N ALA A 43 3.21 -13.58 -3.19
CA ALA A 43 4.18 -13.17 -2.19
C ALA A 43 3.82 -13.70 -0.81
N TYR A 44 2.58 -13.50 -0.36
CA TYR A 44 2.12 -13.96 0.95
C TYR A 44 2.09 -15.50 1.08
N ASN A 45 1.63 -16.22 0.04
CA ASN A 45 1.69 -17.68 0.04
C ASN A 45 3.14 -18.18 0.13
N THR A 46 4.05 -17.55 -0.62
CA THR A 46 5.48 -17.90 -0.61
C THR A 46 6.12 -17.62 0.75
N LEU A 47 5.78 -16.50 1.39
CA LEU A 47 6.22 -16.14 2.74
C LEU A 47 5.76 -17.19 3.76
N VAL A 48 4.47 -17.51 3.78
CA VAL A 48 3.89 -18.49 4.72
C VAL A 48 4.56 -19.85 4.55
N ASP A 49 4.77 -20.29 3.31
CA ASP A 49 5.43 -21.55 3.03
C ASP A 49 6.90 -21.54 3.44
N ALA A 50 7.62 -20.43 3.24
CA ALA A 50 8.99 -20.28 3.71
C ALA A 50 9.09 -20.35 5.23
N VAL A 51 8.19 -19.67 5.96
CA VAL A 51 8.11 -19.73 7.42
C VAL A 51 7.82 -21.15 7.89
N ARG A 52 6.83 -21.84 7.31
CA ARG A 52 6.51 -23.23 7.65
C ARG A 52 7.69 -24.16 7.43
N ARG A 53 8.39 -24.06 6.30
CA ARG A 53 9.60 -24.83 6.01
C ARG A 53 10.71 -24.55 7.03
N ARG A 54 10.93 -23.29 7.38
CA ARG A 54 11.92 -22.91 8.40
C ARG A 54 11.58 -23.53 9.76
N LEU A 55 10.33 -23.42 10.20
CA LEU A 55 9.88 -24.00 11.47
C LEU A 55 10.04 -25.52 11.50
N ALA A 56 9.73 -26.21 10.40
CA ALA A 56 9.91 -27.66 10.30
C ALA A 56 11.39 -28.06 10.35
N SER A 57 12.27 -27.34 9.65
CA SER A 57 13.72 -27.57 9.65
C SER A 57 14.32 -27.36 11.05
N GLU A 58 13.96 -26.27 11.73
CA GLU A 58 14.41 -26.00 13.10
C GLU A 58 13.95 -27.05 14.12
N LYS A 59 12.76 -27.64 13.90
CA LYS A 59 12.26 -28.73 14.75
C LYS A 59 13.03 -30.03 14.51
N ALA A 60 13.44 -30.30 13.27
CA ALA A 60 14.15 -31.52 12.90
C ALA A 60 15.62 -31.50 13.35
N ASP A 61 16.26 -30.33 13.33
CA ASP A 61 17.63 -30.15 13.80
C ASP A 61 17.74 -28.91 14.70
N PRO A 62 17.83 -29.08 16.03
CA PRO A 62 18.04 -27.97 16.97
C PRO A 62 19.34 -27.20 16.73
N LYS A 63 20.32 -27.74 15.99
CA LYS A 63 21.52 -26.98 15.61
C LYS A 63 21.24 -25.98 14.48
N ALA A 64 20.20 -26.17 13.67
CA ALA A 64 19.76 -25.19 12.67
C ALA A 64 19.26 -23.86 13.29
N LEU A 65 19.11 -23.81 14.61
CA LEU A 65 18.81 -22.60 15.38
C LEU A 65 19.96 -21.58 15.37
N SER A 66 21.21 -22.00 15.14
CA SER A 66 22.38 -21.11 15.09
C SER A 66 22.33 -20.12 13.92
N ASP A 67 21.57 -20.46 12.87
CA ASP A 67 21.55 -19.72 11.60
C ASP A 67 20.32 -18.80 11.52
N ARG A 68 19.78 -18.38 12.67
CA ARG A 68 18.69 -17.42 12.73
C ARG A 68 19.21 -16.01 12.58
N THR A 69 18.85 -15.36 11.48
CA THR A 69 19.07 -13.94 11.24
C THR A 69 17.97 -13.11 11.88
N SER A 70 18.35 -12.05 12.59
CA SER A 70 17.43 -11.04 13.10
C SER A 70 17.11 -10.03 12.00
N ALA A 71 15.97 -9.34 12.09
CA ALA A 71 15.72 -8.14 11.31
C ALA A 71 16.42 -6.90 11.89
N VAL A 72 17.00 -7.00 13.08
CA VAL A 72 17.67 -5.87 13.75
C VAL A 72 19.09 -5.73 13.26
N LEU A 73 19.40 -4.58 12.66
CA LEU A 73 20.75 -4.23 12.22
C LEU A 73 21.70 -4.05 13.41
N ARG A 74 22.95 -4.47 13.23
CA ARG A 74 24.04 -4.21 14.18
C ARG A 74 24.41 -2.73 14.15
N PRO A 75 24.79 -2.12 15.28
CA PRO A 75 25.36 -0.77 15.28
C PRO A 75 26.53 -0.67 14.29
N GLY A 76 26.53 0.35 13.43
CA GLY A 76 27.53 0.55 12.39
C GLY A 76 27.24 -0.18 11.06
N SER A 77 26.15 -0.95 10.96
CA SER A 77 25.67 -1.49 9.70
C SER A 77 25.40 -0.38 8.69
N THR A 78 25.76 -0.59 7.42
CA THR A 78 25.49 0.34 6.32
C THR A 78 24.66 -0.35 5.24
N LEU A 79 24.22 0.40 4.24
CA LEU A 79 23.51 -0.17 3.08
C LEU A 79 24.42 -1.11 2.26
N ASP A 80 25.71 -0.78 2.13
CA ASP A 80 26.68 -1.58 1.39
C ASP A 80 27.20 -2.79 2.19
N GLN A 81 27.07 -2.75 3.53
CA GLN A 81 27.47 -3.82 4.43
C GLN A 81 26.38 -4.04 5.49
N PRO A 82 25.23 -4.63 5.10
CA PRO A 82 24.16 -4.91 6.02
C PRO A 82 24.54 -6.08 6.93
N GLU A 83 24.64 -5.82 8.24
CA GLU A 83 24.86 -6.85 9.26
C GLU A 83 23.73 -6.84 10.27
N THR A 84 23.22 -8.04 10.59
CA THR A 84 22.16 -8.21 11.58
C THR A 84 22.71 -8.82 12.87
N LEU A 85 22.01 -8.55 13.98
CA LEU A 85 22.30 -9.22 15.24
C LEU A 85 21.87 -10.70 15.18
N PRO A 86 22.55 -11.62 15.88
CA PRO A 86 22.06 -12.98 16.03
C PRO A 86 20.76 -12.98 16.86
N CYS A 87 19.82 -13.86 16.51
CA CYS A 87 18.55 -13.97 17.24
C CYS A 87 18.73 -14.52 18.67
N GLY A 88 19.64 -15.49 18.87
CA GLY A 88 19.76 -16.22 20.14
C GLY A 88 18.44 -16.87 20.56
N ASP A 89 18.13 -16.79 21.85
CA ASP A 89 16.92 -17.38 22.46
C ASP A 89 15.67 -16.48 22.35
N ARG A 90 15.73 -15.39 21.57
CA ARG A 90 14.57 -14.50 21.40
C ARG A 90 13.40 -15.23 20.76
N PRO A 91 12.15 -14.83 21.08
CA PRO A 91 10.96 -15.34 20.39
C PRO A 91 11.07 -15.15 18.88
N ARG A 92 10.45 -16.05 18.13
CA ARG A 92 10.32 -15.89 16.67
C ARG A 92 9.38 -14.73 16.38
N ALA A 93 9.76 -13.89 15.44
CA ALA A 93 8.96 -12.76 14.97
C ALA A 93 9.06 -12.65 13.46
N VAL A 94 8.06 -12.02 12.85
CA VAL A 94 8.09 -11.54 11.48
C VAL A 94 7.85 -10.04 11.55
N VAL A 95 8.61 -9.28 10.77
CA VAL A 95 8.47 -7.82 10.66
C VAL A 95 7.85 -7.55 9.30
N PHE A 96 6.78 -6.77 9.31
CA PHE A 96 6.11 -6.29 8.12
C PHE A 96 6.22 -4.78 8.08
N ASP A 97 6.43 -4.25 6.88
CA ASP A 97 6.02 -2.88 6.59
C ASP A 97 4.48 -2.81 6.56
N VAL A 98 3.92 -1.61 6.68
CA VAL A 98 2.47 -1.42 6.71
C VAL A 98 1.97 -0.93 5.36
N ASP A 99 2.47 0.22 4.94
CA ASP A 99 2.07 0.92 3.72
C ASP A 99 2.38 0.09 2.49
N GLU A 100 1.37 -0.13 1.65
CA GLU A 100 1.40 -0.93 0.42
C GLU A 100 1.89 -2.38 0.62
N THR A 101 2.03 -2.83 1.88
CA THR A 101 2.50 -4.17 2.26
C THR A 101 1.42 -4.96 2.98
N LEU A 102 0.90 -4.45 4.10
CA LEU A 102 -0.24 -5.02 4.81
C LEU A 102 -1.54 -4.29 4.45
N LEU A 103 -1.45 -3.00 4.20
CA LEU A 103 -2.55 -2.09 4.00
C LEU A 103 -2.31 -1.25 2.73
N LEU A 104 -3.31 -1.18 1.86
CA LEU A 104 -3.33 -0.31 0.69
C LEU A 104 -3.93 1.04 1.07
N ASN A 105 -3.18 2.11 0.85
CA ASN A 105 -3.56 3.49 1.16
C ASN A 105 -4.49 4.12 0.11
N LEU A 106 -5.54 3.38 -0.29
CA LEU A 106 -6.35 3.64 -1.50
C LEU A 106 -6.88 5.08 -1.61
N GLY A 107 -7.26 5.70 -0.49
CA GLY A 107 -7.74 7.08 -0.49
C GLY A 107 -6.66 8.10 -0.86
N PHE A 108 -5.43 7.91 -0.36
CA PHE A 108 -4.30 8.79 -0.65
C PHE A 108 -3.84 8.58 -2.10
N GLU A 109 -3.72 7.31 -2.49
CA GLU A 109 -3.28 6.89 -3.82
C GLU A 109 -4.28 7.29 -4.91
N TYR A 110 -5.58 7.30 -4.60
CA TYR A 110 -6.59 7.87 -5.50
C TYR A 110 -6.39 9.36 -5.71
N ASP A 111 -6.12 10.12 -4.64
CA ASP A 111 -5.87 11.56 -4.74
C ASP A 111 -4.65 11.85 -5.62
N ASP A 112 -3.54 11.14 -5.39
CA ASP A 112 -2.33 11.24 -6.22
C ASP A 112 -2.59 10.89 -7.69
N ALA A 113 -3.34 9.80 -7.95
CA ALA A 113 -3.71 9.39 -9.30
C ALA A 113 -4.55 10.44 -10.05
N THR A 114 -5.30 11.29 -9.33
CA THR A 114 -6.09 12.38 -9.90
C THR A 114 -5.36 13.72 -10.00
N HIS A 115 -4.20 13.85 -9.34
CA HIS A 115 -3.35 15.04 -9.35
C HIS A 115 -1.93 14.72 -9.86
N PRO A 116 -1.78 14.16 -11.08
CA PRO A 116 -0.49 13.69 -11.56
C PRO A 116 0.55 14.82 -11.62
N GLY A 117 1.72 14.58 -11.04
CA GLY A 117 2.82 15.54 -10.98
C GLY A 117 2.80 16.47 -9.77
N ALA A 118 1.82 16.35 -8.87
CA ALA A 118 1.92 16.91 -7.54
C ALA A 118 3.08 16.21 -6.79
N PRO A 119 3.95 16.96 -6.09
CA PRO A 119 4.94 16.33 -5.23
C PRO A 119 4.28 15.77 -3.97
N TYR A 120 4.96 14.81 -3.32
CA TYR A 120 4.60 14.37 -1.98
C TYR A 120 4.55 15.56 -1.01
N ASP A 121 3.48 15.63 -0.21
CA ASP A 121 3.26 16.61 0.84
C ASP A 121 2.98 15.89 2.16
N GLU A 122 3.93 16.00 3.09
CA GLU A 122 3.86 15.41 4.43
C GLU A 122 2.64 15.90 5.23
N ALA A 123 2.26 17.17 5.09
CA ALA A 123 1.11 17.71 5.81
C ALA A 123 -0.20 17.13 5.28
N HIS A 124 -0.26 16.90 3.97
CA HIS A 124 -1.39 16.23 3.33
C HIS A 124 -1.46 14.75 3.73
N TRP A 125 -0.32 14.05 3.73
CA TRP A 125 -0.22 12.67 4.22
C TRP A 125 -0.71 12.56 5.67
N LEU A 126 -0.22 13.41 6.57
CA LEU A 126 -0.61 13.39 7.98
C LEU A 126 -2.12 13.65 8.18
N GLN A 127 -2.71 14.52 7.36
CA GLN A 127 -4.15 14.75 7.38
C GLN A 127 -4.91 13.50 6.93
N TRP A 128 -4.43 12.84 5.88
CA TRP A 128 -5.00 11.59 5.40
C TRP A 128 -4.88 10.48 6.46
N GLU A 129 -3.72 10.28 7.09
CA GLU A 129 -3.53 9.25 8.13
C GLU A 129 -4.53 9.39 9.28
N GLN A 130 -4.82 10.64 9.70
CA GLN A 130 -5.70 10.90 10.83
C GLN A 130 -7.20 10.68 10.52
N ALA A 131 -7.61 10.82 9.25
CA ALA A 131 -9.03 10.87 8.87
C ALA A 131 -9.42 9.85 7.78
N GLY A 132 -8.46 9.16 7.19
CA GLY A 132 -8.59 8.33 5.99
C GLY A 132 -8.73 6.83 6.25
N VAL A 133 -8.85 6.42 7.51
CA VAL A 133 -8.90 5.01 7.94
C VAL A 133 -10.05 4.18 7.33
N ASP A 134 -11.07 4.83 6.75
CA ASP A 134 -12.18 4.20 6.04
C ASP A 134 -11.94 4.05 4.52
N ARG A 135 -10.81 4.56 4.02
CA ARG A 135 -10.39 4.52 2.61
C ARG A 135 -9.13 3.69 2.41
N VAL A 136 -9.07 2.57 3.11
CA VAL A 136 -7.97 1.61 3.06
C VAL A 136 -8.51 0.22 2.74
N ALA A 137 -7.65 -0.66 2.23
CA ALA A 137 -7.95 -2.08 2.08
C ALA A 137 -6.78 -2.92 2.55
N ALA A 138 -7.03 -4.17 2.95
CA ALA A 138 -5.93 -5.11 3.18
C ALA A 138 -5.26 -5.46 1.84
N VAL A 139 -3.93 -5.55 1.82
CA VAL A 139 -3.20 -6.09 0.67
C VAL A 139 -3.64 -7.53 0.43
N PRO A 140 -3.92 -7.95 -0.82
CA PRO A 140 -4.38 -9.31 -1.11
C PRO A 140 -3.45 -10.41 -0.58
N GLY A 141 -3.87 -11.08 0.49
CA GLY A 141 -3.14 -12.21 1.09
C GLY A 141 -2.43 -11.89 2.41
N ALA A 142 -2.38 -10.62 2.81
CA ALA A 142 -1.92 -10.18 4.13
C ALA A 142 -2.79 -10.75 5.27
#